data_AF-A0AAN5XM13-F1
#
_entry.id   AF-A0AAN5XM13-F1
#
_cell.length_a   1.000
_cell.length_b   1.000
_cell.length_c   1.000
_cell.angle_alpha   90.00
_cell.angle_beta   90.00
_cell.angle_gamma   90.00
#
_symmetry.space_group_name_H-M   'P 1'
#
loop_
_entity.id
_entity.type
_entity.pdbx_description
1 polymer ?
#
loop_
_entity_poly.entity_id
_entity_poly.type
_entity_poly.pdbx_seq_one_letter_code
_entity_poly.pdbx_strand_id
1 'polypeptide(L)'
;MKKYAIRLFFIFTLILLGGCTIDQKNKEQQIVNKATETTIQYFKEKENLEVAITNHRFPSNDIETIFITGHIKDDTNKKFTTSIDYKDDYNIGSISTTNFSLKH
;
A
#
# COMPACT_ATOMS: atom_id res chain seq x y z
N MET A 1 -50.55 0.76 4.94
CA MET A 1 -49.46 1.00 3.95
C MET A 1 -48.32 1.90 4.45
N LYS A 2 -48.49 2.77 5.46
CA LYS A 2 -47.41 3.68 5.95
C LYS A 2 -46.29 3.02 6.78
N LYS A 3 -46.52 1.88 7.45
CA LYS A 3 -45.56 1.25 8.39
C LYS A 3 -44.44 0.44 7.71
N TYR A 4 -44.70 -0.11 6.52
CA TYR A 4 -43.73 -0.93 5.77
C TYR A 4 -42.75 -0.10 4.93
N ALA A 5 -43.19 1.07 4.45
CA ALA A 5 -42.35 2.00 3.71
C ALA A 5 -41.17 2.53 4.55
N ILE A 6 -41.40 2.81 5.85
CA ILE A 6 -40.35 3.26 6.77
C ILE A 6 -39.32 2.14 7.02
N ARG A 7 -39.76 0.87 7.15
CA ARG A 7 -38.84 -0.26 7.37
C ARG A 7 -38.00 -0.60 6.13
N LEU A 8 -38.56 -0.46 4.92
CA LEU A 8 -37.80 -0.60 3.67
C LEU A 8 -36.76 0.52 3.49
N PHE A 9 -37.05 1.74 3.93
CA PHE A 9 -36.11 2.86 3.87
C PHE A 9 -34.87 2.65 4.76
N PHE A 10 -35.04 2.04 5.95
CA PHE A 10 -33.93 1.72 6.86
C PHE A 10 -33.00 0.61 6.37
N ILE A 11 -33.49 -0.34 5.57
CA ILE A 11 -32.66 -1.42 5.00
C ILE A 11 -31.83 -0.88 3.82
N PHE A 12 -32.40 0.04 3.04
CA PHE A 12 -31.72 0.63 1.88
C PHE A 12 -30.54 1.52 2.27
N THR A 13 -30.64 2.25 3.39
CA THR A 13 -29.53 3.08 3.91
C THR A 13 -28.34 2.26 4.39
N LEU A 14 -28.55 1.04 4.93
CA LEU A 14 -27.45 0.17 5.34
C LEU A 14 -26.64 -0.39 4.16
N ILE A 15 -27.31 -0.70 3.04
CA ILE A 15 -26.65 -1.26 1.84
C ILE A 15 -25.76 -0.20 1.16
N LEU A 16 -26.19 1.07 1.15
CA LEU A 16 -25.40 2.17 0.59
C LEU A 16 -24.11 2.45 1.38
N LEU A 17 -24.14 2.27 2.70
CA LEU A 17 -22.95 2.44 3.56
C LEU A 17 -21.98 1.24 3.46
N GLY A 18 -22.52 0.03 3.29
CA GLY A 18 -21.72 -1.19 3.13
C GLY A 18 -20.94 -1.25 1.82
N GLY A 19 -21.53 -0.80 0.71
CA GLY A 19 -20.89 -0.82 -0.61
C GLY A 19 -19.64 0.08 -0.72
N CYS A 20 -19.67 1.26 -0.11
CA CYS A 20 -18.56 2.21 -0.15
C CYS A 20 -17.27 1.67 0.50
N THR A 21 -17.42 0.88 1.57
CA THR A 21 -16.29 0.36 2.37
C THR A 21 -15.58 -0.80 1.67
N ILE A 22 -16.29 -1.61 0.88
CA ILE A 22 -15.71 -2.77 0.17
C ILE A 22 -14.84 -2.30 -1.01
N ASP A 23 -15.32 -1.33 -1.78
CA ASP A 23 -14.59 -0.78 -2.92
C ASP A 23 -13.27 -0.11 -2.50
N GLN A 24 -13.27 0.59 -1.37
CA GLN A 24 -12.06 1.22 -0.85
C GLN A 24 -11.00 0.19 -0.44
N LYS A 25 -11.38 -0.86 0.30
CA LYS A 25 -10.44 -1.93 0.70
C LYS A 25 -9.82 -2.64 -0.49
N ASN A 26 -10.60 -2.87 -1.55
CA ASN A 26 -10.09 -3.47 -2.78
C ASN A 26 -9.07 -2.57 -3.48
N LYS A 27 -9.31 -1.25 -3.52
CA LYS A 27 -8.36 -0.28 -4.09
C LYS A 27 -7.07 -0.20 -3.28
N GLU A 28 -7.18 -0.11 -1.95
CA GLU A 28 -6.00 -0.08 -1.06
C GLU A 28 -5.13 -1.32 -1.26
N GLN A 29 -5.74 -2.52 -1.32
CA GLN A 29 -4.98 -3.75 -1.53
C GLN A 29 -4.29 -3.79 -2.89
N GLN A 30 -4.92 -3.28 -3.96
CA GLN A 30 -4.30 -3.19 -5.28
C GLN A 30 -3.07 -2.27 -5.26
N ILE A 31 -3.17 -1.12 -4.58
CA ILE A 31 -2.06 -0.19 -4.39
C ILE A 31 -0.92 -0.88 -3.63
N VAL A 32 -1.22 -1.56 -2.51
CA VAL A 32 -0.22 -2.29 -1.71
C VAL A 32 0.50 -3.35 -2.55
N ASN A 33 -0.24 -4.11 -3.35
CA ASN A 33 0.32 -5.19 -4.17
C ASN A 33 1.27 -4.64 -5.25
N LYS A 34 0.83 -3.63 -6.03
CA LYS A 34 1.66 -3.06 -7.09
C LYS A 34 2.87 -2.31 -6.52
N ALA A 35 2.71 -1.58 -5.41
CA ALA A 35 3.82 -0.95 -4.70
C ALA A 35 4.85 -1.97 -4.17
N THR A 36 4.38 -3.11 -3.63
CA THR A 36 5.22 -4.22 -3.20
C THR A 36 6.02 -4.81 -4.36
N GLU A 37 5.36 -5.07 -5.49
CA GLU A 37 6.00 -5.57 -6.71
C GLU A 37 7.06 -4.60 -7.26
N THR A 38 6.70 -3.32 -7.40
CA THR A 38 7.63 -2.26 -7.83
C THR A 38 8.86 -2.19 -6.93
N THR A 39 8.68 -2.29 -5.61
CA THR A 39 9.79 -2.28 -4.65
C THR A 39 10.72 -3.47 -4.86
N ILE A 40 10.17 -4.68 -4.95
CA ILE A 40 10.96 -5.90 -5.18
C ILE A 40 11.73 -5.81 -6.49
N GLN A 41 11.08 -5.34 -7.55
CA GLN A 41 11.69 -5.19 -8.87
C GLN A 41 12.83 -4.17 -8.86
N TYR A 42 12.64 -3.02 -8.21
CA TYR A 42 13.70 -2.01 -8.07
C TYR A 42 14.96 -2.60 -7.42
N PHE A 43 14.81 -3.24 -6.25
CA PHE A 43 15.96 -3.82 -5.55
C PHE A 43 16.63 -4.93 -6.38
N LYS A 44 15.85 -5.75 -7.08
CA LYS A 44 16.38 -6.81 -7.93
C LYS A 44 17.16 -6.25 -9.12
N GLU A 45 16.58 -5.30 -9.86
CA GLU A 45 17.13 -4.84 -11.14
C GLU A 45 18.17 -3.72 -10.99
N LYS A 46 17.95 -2.79 -10.06
CA LYS A 46 18.83 -1.61 -9.88
C LYS A 46 19.93 -1.87 -8.88
N GLU A 47 19.65 -2.64 -7.83
CA GLU A 47 20.59 -2.89 -6.75
C GLU A 47 21.22 -4.29 -6.80
N ASN A 48 20.61 -5.23 -7.55
CA ASN A 48 20.96 -6.65 -7.52
C ASN A 48 20.87 -7.23 -6.09
N LEU A 49 19.77 -6.93 -5.41
CA LEU A 49 19.47 -7.36 -4.05
C LEU A 49 18.11 -8.08 -4.01
N GLU A 50 18.05 -9.24 -3.35
CA GLU A 50 16.78 -9.87 -2.99
C GLU A 50 16.27 -9.31 -1.67
N VAL A 51 14.99 -8.94 -1.63
CA VAL A 51 14.35 -8.32 -0.46
C VAL A 51 13.09 -9.07 -0.04
N ALA A 52 12.76 -8.99 1.24
CA ALA A 52 11.48 -9.41 1.80
C ALA A 52 10.73 -8.19 2.34
N ILE A 53 9.47 -8.04 1.92
CA ILE A 53 8.58 -6.98 2.41
C ILE A 53 7.93 -7.43 3.71
N THR A 54 7.95 -6.58 4.72
CA THR A 54 7.43 -6.88 6.06
C THR A 54 6.27 -5.99 6.48
N ASN A 55 6.16 -4.79 5.90
CA ASN A 55 5.07 -3.88 6.24
C ASN A 55 4.77 -2.87 5.13
N HIS A 56 3.61 -2.25 5.20
CA HIS A 56 3.23 -1.09 4.41
C HIS A 56 2.47 -0.06 5.27
N ARG A 57 2.52 1.22 4.88
CA ARG A 57 1.81 2.28 5.58
C ARG A 57 1.36 3.37 4.62
N PHE A 58 0.09 3.76 4.71
CA PHE A 58 -0.42 5.01 4.14
C PHE A 58 -0.22 6.16 5.16
N PRO A 59 0.48 7.25 4.79
CA PRO A 59 0.54 8.45 5.62
C PRO A 59 -0.85 9.10 5.74
N SER A 60 -1.15 9.70 6.90
CA SER A 60 -2.46 10.32 7.15
C SER A 60 -2.65 11.67 6.43
N ASN A 61 -1.54 12.30 6.03
CA ASN A 61 -1.48 13.65 5.44
C ASN A 61 -1.10 13.65 3.95
N ASP A 62 -0.89 12.48 3.35
CA ASP A 62 -0.53 12.33 1.95
C ASP A 62 -1.33 11.16 1.38
N ILE A 63 -2.20 11.48 0.41
CA ILE A 63 -3.15 10.55 -0.21
C ILE A 63 -2.63 9.98 -1.54
N GLU A 64 -1.33 10.13 -1.81
CA GLU A 64 -0.68 9.74 -3.07
C GLU A 64 0.55 8.85 -2.81
N THR A 65 1.10 8.88 -1.60
CA THR A 65 2.24 8.06 -1.19
C THR A 65 1.84 6.82 -0.41
N ILE A 66 2.53 5.71 -0.67
CA ILE A 66 2.60 4.53 0.21
C ILE A 66 4.04 4.28 0.64
N PHE A 67 4.25 3.96 1.92
CA PHE A 67 5.53 3.48 2.42
C PHE A 67 5.57 1.96 2.43
N ILE A 68 6.64 1.37 1.89
CA ILE A 68 6.93 -0.06 1.92
C ILE A 68 8.18 -0.29 2.75
N THR A 69 8.11 -1.18 3.73
CA THR A 69 9.22 -1.53 4.63
C THR A 69 9.62 -2.98 4.42
N GLY A 70 10.92 -3.24 4.44
CA GLY A 70 11.46 -4.58 4.27
C GLY A 70 12.90 -4.72 4.74
N HIS A 71 13.50 -5.86 4.42
CA HIS A 71 14.91 -6.14 4.64
C HIS A 71 15.50 -6.98 3.51
N ILE A 72 16.83 -7.05 3.45
CA ILE A 72 17.54 -7.98 2.56
C ILE A 72 17.21 -9.40 3.01
N LYS A 73 16.86 -10.28 2.06
CA LYS A 73 16.37 -11.63 2.36
C LYS A 73 17.35 -12.46 3.21
N ASP A 74 18.65 -12.30 2.94
CA ASP A 74 19.73 -13.02 3.61
C ASP A 74 20.23 -12.33 4.90
N ASP A 75 19.76 -11.12 5.20
CA ASP A 75 20.19 -10.35 6.38
C ASP A 75 19.09 -9.41 6.88
N THR A 76 18.38 -9.85 7.93
CA THR A 76 17.27 -9.09 8.55
C THR A 76 17.73 -7.82 9.27
N ASN A 77 19.04 -7.64 9.50
CA ASN A 77 19.58 -6.40 10.07
C ASN A 77 19.70 -5.28 9.03
N LYS A 78 19.72 -5.62 7.73
CA LYS A 78 19.76 -4.68 6.62
C LYS A 78 18.35 -4.31 6.17
N LYS A 79 17.85 -3.21 6.71
CA LYS A 79 16.45 -2.79 6.56
C LYS A 79 16.31 -1.59 5.65
N PHE A 80 15.17 -1.48 4.99
CA PHE A 80 14.84 -0.31 4.20
C PHE A 80 13.39 0.14 4.41
N THR A 81 13.14 1.41 4.10
CA THR A 81 11.79 1.93 3.88
C THR A 81 11.81 2.78 2.61
N THR A 82 10.87 2.50 1.71
CA THR A 82 10.72 3.16 0.41
C THR A 82 9.40 3.93 0.39
N SER A 83 9.41 5.18 -0.09
CA SER A 83 8.20 5.93 -0.41
C SER A 83 7.88 5.78 -1.90
N ILE A 84 6.62 5.50 -2.21
CA ILE A 84 6.14 5.24 -3.58
C ILE A 84 4.95 6.13 -3.85
N ASP A 85 5.03 6.95 -4.89
CA ASP A 85 3.91 7.72 -5.38
C ASP A 85 3.06 6.82 -6.29
N TYR A 86 1.94 6.32 -5.78
CA TYR A 86 1.07 5.41 -6.54
C TYR A 86 0.16 6.13 -7.54
N LYS A 87 0.16 7.47 -7.56
CA LYS A 87 -0.54 8.26 -8.59
C LYS A 87 0.39 8.63 -9.75
N ASP A 88 1.69 8.73 -9.52
CA ASP A 88 2.73 8.90 -10.53
C ASP A 88 3.31 7.55 -10.99
N ASP A 89 2.46 6.66 -11.52
CA ASP A 89 2.80 5.30 -11.97
C ASP A 89 3.75 4.51 -11.05
N TYR A 90 3.53 4.61 -9.74
CA TYR A 90 4.32 3.90 -8.72
C TYR A 90 5.80 4.32 -8.73
N ASN A 91 6.08 5.58 -9.05
CA ASN A 91 7.41 6.16 -9.00
C ASN A 91 7.99 6.08 -7.57
N ILE A 92 9.27 5.69 -7.48
CA ILE A 92 9.97 5.61 -6.21
C ILE A 92 10.51 7.00 -5.87
N GLY A 93 9.99 7.59 -4.80
CA GLY A 93 10.40 8.91 -4.36
C GLY A 93 11.67 8.90 -3.52
N SER A 94 11.72 8.08 -2.48
CA SER A 94 12.85 8.02 -1.55
C SER A 94 13.07 6.60 -1.03
N ILE A 95 14.33 6.28 -0.77
CA ILE A 95 14.71 5.03 -0.11
C ILE A 95 15.62 5.39 1.06
N SER A 96 15.24 4.94 2.24
CA SER A 96 16.07 4.99 3.44
C SER A 96 16.56 3.58 3.76
N THR A 97 17.83 3.45 4.13
CA THR A 97 18.45 2.17 4.47
C THR A 97 19.04 2.20 5.88
N THR A 98 19.19 1.03 6.48
CA THR A 98 19.86 0.82 7.77
C THR A 98 20.81 -0.35 7.62
N ASN A 99 22.08 -0.16 8.00
CA ASN A 99 23.17 -1.15 7.93
C ASN A 99 23.58 -1.59 6.51
N PHE A 100 23.20 -0.86 5.47
CA PHE A 100 23.75 -1.00 4.11
C PHE A 100 23.55 0.28 3.29
N SER A 101 24.25 0.36 2.17
CA SER A 101 24.13 1.43 1.18
C SER A 101 23.67 0.87 -0.15
N LEU A 102 22.91 1.67 -0.90
CA LEU A 102 22.55 1.39 -2.28
C LEU A 102 23.75 1.72 -3.18
N LYS A 103 23.75 1.21 -4.40
CA LYS A 103 24.85 1.41 -5.36
C LYS A 103 24.89 2.80 -5.97
N HIS A 104 23.81 3.58 -5.85
CA HIS A 104 23.58 4.84 -6.57
C HIS A 104 23.21 5.96 -5.62
#